data_AF-A0A0F7LIP2-F1
#
_entry.id   AF-A0A0F7LIP2-F1
#
_cell.length_a   1.000
_cell.length_b   1.000
_cell.length_c   1.000
_cell.angle_alpha   90.00
_cell.angle_beta   90.00
_cell.angle_gamma   90.00
#
_symmetry.space_group_name_H-M   'P 1'
#
loop_
_entity.id
_entity.type
_entity.pdbx_description
1 polymer ?
#
loop_
_entity_poly.entity_id
_entity_poly.type
_entity_poly.pdbx_seq_one_letter_code
_entity_poly.pdbx_strand_id
1 'polypeptide(L)'
;MGEPEQVEAIAPGLTTQHWQEGHRTLLLWGGSLQTEPDAAQLAALRRLRRFRPLNGIVWALTEQQSAQPVWMDKALRMLQKQAQHYAGRHLSICGRCATVSGHKKDG
;
A
#
# COMPACT_ATOMS: atom_id res chain seq x y z
N MET A 1 0.17 0.94 -0.92
CA MET A 1 1.04 0.63 -2.07
C MET A 1 0.16 0.33 -3.27
N GLY A 2 0.59 0.64 -4.49
CA GLY A 2 -0.17 0.36 -5.71
C GLY A 2 -0.19 1.57 -6.65
N GLU A 3 -0.71 1.40 -7.87
CA GLU A 3 -0.84 2.53 -8.79
C GLU A 3 -1.87 3.53 -8.26
N PRO A 4 -1.69 4.83 -8.55
CA PRO A 4 -2.52 5.87 -7.95
C PRO A 4 -4.02 5.63 -8.13
N GLU A 5 -4.43 5.19 -9.32
CA GLU A 5 -5.84 4.91 -9.63
C GLU A 5 -6.47 3.85 -8.73
N GLN A 6 -5.77 2.73 -8.48
CA GLN A 6 -6.30 1.68 -7.60
C GLN A 6 -6.26 2.10 -6.13
N VAL A 7 -5.27 2.90 -5.73
CA VAL A 7 -5.18 3.42 -4.36
C VAL A 7 -6.31 4.41 -4.10
N GLU A 8 -6.57 5.34 -5.02
CA GLU A 8 -7.67 6.31 -4.95
C GLU A 8 -9.04 5.64 -4.90
N ALA A 9 -9.21 4.51 -5.60
CA ALA A 9 -10.44 3.72 -5.52
C ALA A 9 -10.69 3.10 -4.12
N ILE A 10 -9.64 2.84 -3.33
CA ILE A 10 -9.75 2.31 -1.97
C ILE A 10 -9.81 3.43 -0.93
N ALA A 11 -9.01 4.48 -1.12
CA ALA A 11 -8.87 5.61 -0.21
C ALA A 11 -8.76 6.91 -1.02
N PRO A 12 -9.91 7.55 -1.33
CA PRO A 12 -9.94 8.78 -2.12
C PRO A 12 -9.18 9.92 -1.43
N GLY A 13 -8.31 10.60 -2.16
CA GLY A 13 -7.43 11.68 -1.72
C GLY A 13 -6.11 11.23 -1.11
N LEU A 14 -5.86 9.92 -0.98
CA LEU A 14 -4.68 9.40 -0.27
C LEU A 14 -3.38 9.63 -1.07
N THR A 15 -3.44 9.60 -2.41
CA THR A 15 -2.27 9.83 -3.26
C THR A 15 -1.91 11.31 -3.34
N THR A 16 -2.90 12.21 -3.21
CA THR A 16 -2.67 13.66 -3.17
C THR A 16 -2.19 14.14 -1.81
N GLN A 17 -2.80 13.66 -0.72
CA GLN A 17 -2.46 14.07 0.64
C GLN A 17 -1.26 13.29 1.21
N HIS A 18 -0.86 12.20 0.56
CA HIS A 18 0.16 11.23 0.98
C HIS A 18 -0.11 10.50 2.31
N TRP A 19 -1.05 10.97 3.12
CA TRP A 19 -1.48 10.37 4.37
C TRP A 19 -2.95 10.65 4.62
N GLN A 20 -3.62 9.78 5.37
CA GLN A 20 -4.98 9.98 5.87
C GLN A 20 -5.14 9.31 7.23
N GLU A 21 -5.92 9.88 8.13
CA GLU A 21 -6.22 9.29 9.43
C GLU A 21 -7.71 8.98 9.56
N GLY A 22 -8.04 7.78 10.04
CA GLY A 22 -9.41 7.37 10.32
C GLY A 22 -9.45 6.19 11.28
N HIS A 23 -10.45 6.13 12.17
CA HIS A 23 -10.63 5.04 13.15
C HIS A 23 -9.33 4.64 13.89
N ARG A 24 -8.60 5.63 14.42
CA ARG A 24 -7.31 5.45 15.13
C ARG A 24 -6.22 4.78 14.27
N THR A 25 -6.37 4.82 12.96
CA THR A 25 -5.46 4.24 11.98
C THR A 25 -4.94 5.34 11.06
N LEU A 26 -3.62 5.43 10.94
CA LEU A 26 -2.96 6.29 9.96
C LEU A 26 -2.65 5.45 8.71
N LEU A 27 -3.25 5.83 7.59
CA LEU A 27 -2.91 5.36 6.25
C LEU A 27 -1.81 6.24 5.69
N LEU A 28 -0.80 5.62 5.11
CA LEU A 28 0.25 6.31 4.37
C LEU A 28 0.31 5.77 2.94
N TRP A 29 0.37 6.67 1.98
CA TRP A 29 0.65 6.31 0.60
C TRP A 29 2.14 6.02 0.42
N GLY A 30 2.50 4.73 0.39
CA GLY A 30 3.89 4.30 0.19
C GLY A 30 4.37 4.23 -1.26
N GLY A 31 3.57 4.70 -2.24
CA GLY A 31 3.94 4.71 -3.66
C GLY A 31 3.58 3.44 -4.44
N SER A 32 4.09 3.37 -5.68
CA SER A 32 4.02 2.18 -6.54
C SER A 32 5.09 1.17 -6.13
N LEU A 33 4.86 -0.11 -6.43
CA LEU A 33 5.83 -1.18 -6.15
C LEU A 33 7.14 -1.05 -6.93
N GLN A 34 7.13 -0.27 -8.01
CA GLN A 34 8.28 -0.10 -8.90
C GLN A 34 9.17 1.09 -8.53
N THR A 35 8.67 2.01 -7.70
CA THR A 35 9.38 3.22 -7.30
C THR A 35 10.12 3.02 -5.98
N GLU A 36 11.26 3.67 -5.80
CA GLU A 36 11.91 3.63 -4.48
C GLU A 36 11.08 4.39 -3.44
N PRO A 37 11.07 3.90 -2.18
CA PRO A 37 10.33 4.56 -1.11
C PRO A 37 10.96 5.92 -0.79
N ASP A 38 10.12 6.93 -0.64
CA ASP A 38 10.58 8.29 -0.34
C ASP A 38 11.25 8.34 1.05
N ALA A 39 12.53 8.72 1.05
CA ALA A 39 13.34 8.84 2.25
C ALA A 39 12.77 9.88 3.24
N ALA A 40 12.14 10.95 2.74
CA ALA A 40 11.52 11.97 3.58
C ALA A 40 10.27 11.42 4.30
N GLN A 41 9.40 10.70 3.58
CA GLN A 41 8.28 9.99 4.21
C GLN A 41 8.75 8.96 5.24
N LEU A 42 9.78 8.17 4.91
CA LEU A 42 10.37 7.19 5.83
C LEU A 42 10.95 7.83 7.08
N ALA A 43 11.56 9.02 6.96
CA ALA A 43 12.05 9.77 8.11
C ALA A 43 10.90 10.32 8.98
N ALA A 44 9.84 10.84 8.36
CA ALA A 44 8.64 11.31 9.05
C ALA A 44 7.92 10.17 9.80
N LEU A 45 7.76 9.00 9.16
CA LEU A 45 7.22 7.78 9.78
C LEU A 45 8.03 7.35 11.00
N ARG A 46 9.35 7.29 10.88
CA ARG A 46 10.26 6.92 11.99
C ARG A 46 10.18 7.91 13.15
N ARG A 47 9.96 9.19 12.88
CA ARG A 47 9.72 10.23 13.89
C ARG A 47 8.39 10.05 14.61
N LEU A 48 7.31 9.78 13.87
CA LEU A 48 5.96 9.60 14.43
C LEU A 48 5.83 8.31 15.25
N ARG A 49 6.47 7.22 14.82
CA ARG A 49 6.29 5.90 15.44
C ARG A 49 7.63 5.19 15.67
N ARG A 50 8.30 5.54 16.77
CA ARG A 50 9.62 5.00 17.17
C ARG A 50 9.66 3.49 17.46
N PHE A 51 8.55 2.88 17.91
CA PHE A 51 8.54 1.48 18.38
C PHE A 51 7.75 0.50 17.49
N ARG A 52 6.81 1.00 16.68
CA ARG A 52 5.95 0.20 15.78
C ARG A 52 5.63 1.04 14.54
N PRO A 53 6.54 1.12 13.55
CA PRO A 53 6.42 2.10 12.47
C PRO A 53 5.11 1.96 11.66
N LEU A 54 4.63 0.74 11.43
CA LEU A 54 3.36 0.46 10.73
C LEU A 54 2.61 -0.70 11.39
N ASN A 55 1.28 -0.60 11.39
CA ASN A 55 0.40 -1.70 11.87
C ASN A 55 0.15 -2.76 10.78
N GLY A 56 0.36 -2.41 9.50
CA GLY A 56 0.17 -3.28 8.35
C GLY A 56 0.43 -2.51 7.05
N ILE A 57 0.49 -3.23 5.93
CA ILE A 57 0.62 -2.64 4.59
C ILE A 57 -0.57 -3.11 3.76
N VAL A 58 -1.22 -2.17 3.08
CA VAL A 58 -2.29 -2.44 2.11
C VAL A 58 -1.72 -2.25 0.71
N TRP A 59 -1.93 -3.24 -0.15
CA TRP A 59 -1.58 -3.19 -1.56
C TRP A 59 -2.87 -3.16 -2.40
N ALA A 60 -3.04 -2.10 -3.16
CA ALA A 60 -4.14 -1.90 -4.09
C ALA A 60 -3.77 -2.49 -5.45
N LEU A 61 -4.67 -3.32 -5.99
CA LEU A 61 -4.52 -4.03 -7.26
C LEU A 61 -5.89 -4.22 -7.91
N THR A 62 -5.90 -4.40 -9.23
CA THR A 62 -7.10 -4.74 -9.99
C THR A 62 -7.38 -6.24 -9.96
N GLU A 63 -8.60 -6.64 -10.29
CA GLU A 63 -8.99 -8.04 -10.39
C GLU A 63 -8.15 -8.80 -11.43
N GLN A 64 -7.88 -8.18 -12.59
CA GLN A 64 -7.05 -8.76 -13.65
C GLN A 64 -5.59 -8.96 -13.22
N GLN A 65 -5.06 -8.06 -12.39
CA GLN A 65 -3.75 -8.23 -11.75
C GLN A 65 -3.76 -9.40 -10.76
N SER A 66 -4.86 -9.54 -10.02
CA SER A 66 -5.02 -10.63 -9.06
C SER A 66 -5.21 -12.02 -9.70
N ALA A 67 -5.71 -12.05 -10.94
CA ALA A 67 -5.96 -13.29 -11.68
C ALA A 67 -4.69 -13.91 -12.31
N GLN A 68 -3.54 -13.25 -12.21
CA GLN A 68 -2.27 -13.68 -12.83
C GLN A 68 -1.27 -14.17 -11.77
N PRO A 69 -1.13 -15.49 -11.55
CA PRO A 69 -0.34 -16.03 -10.44
C PRO A 69 1.14 -15.67 -10.53
N VAL A 70 1.72 -15.75 -11.73
CA VAL A 70 3.14 -15.45 -11.98
C VAL A 70 3.47 -13.97 -11.72
N TRP A 71 2.56 -13.08 -12.13
CA TRP A 71 2.71 -11.65 -11.87
C TRP A 71 2.54 -11.36 -10.37
N MET A 72 1.57 -12.00 -9.72
CA MET A 72 1.32 -11.84 -8.29
C MET A 72 2.53 -12.25 -7.44
N ASP A 73 3.17 -13.37 -7.75
CA ASP A 73 4.37 -13.82 -7.02
C ASP A 73 5.52 -12.81 -7.15
N LYS A 74 5.72 -12.27 -8.36
CA LYS A 74 6.74 -11.24 -8.59
C LYS A 74 6.41 -9.97 -7.80
N ALA A 75 5.16 -9.52 -7.87
CA ALA A 75 4.71 -8.31 -7.19
C ALA A 75 4.74 -8.47 -5.66
N LEU A 76 4.43 -9.65 -5.12
CA LEU A 76 4.54 -9.95 -3.69
C LEU A 76 5.99 -9.88 -3.21
N ARG A 77 6.94 -10.41 -3.98
CA ARG A 77 8.38 -10.28 -3.66
C ARG A 77 8.84 -8.82 -3.68
N MET A 78 8.36 -8.03 -4.64
CA MET A 78 8.64 -6.59 -4.70
C MET A 78 8.05 -5.85 -3.50
N LEU A 79 6.80 -6.15 -3.13
CA LEU A 79 6.13 -5.61 -1.96
C LEU A 79 6.88 -5.98 -0.68
N GLN A 80 7.32 -7.23 -0.52
CA GLN A 80 8.15 -7.67 0.60
C GLN A 80 9.45 -6.87 0.70
N LYS A 81 10.14 -6.66 -0.42
CA LYS A 81 11.37 -5.87 -0.47
C LYS A 81 11.11 -4.42 -0.06
N GLN A 82 10.08 -3.78 -0.62
CA GLN A 82 9.73 -2.41 -0.23
C GLN A 82 9.30 -2.31 1.24
N ALA A 83 8.51 -3.27 1.72
CA ALA A 83 8.02 -3.30 3.09
C ALA A 83 9.15 -3.33 4.14
N GLN A 84 10.31 -3.92 3.82
CA GLN A 84 11.48 -3.90 4.69
C GLN A 84 12.01 -2.49 4.98
N HIS A 85 11.79 -1.53 4.07
CA HIS A 85 12.15 -0.13 4.32
C HIS A 85 11.22 0.51 5.35
N TYR A 86 9.96 0.08 5.38
CA TYR A 86 8.90 0.64 6.20
C TYR A 86 8.74 -0.06 7.57
N ALA A 87 9.18 -1.31 7.71
CA ALA A 87 8.99 -2.12 8.91
C ALA A 87 10.31 -2.75 9.42
N GLY A 88 10.59 -2.61 10.72
CA GLY A 88 11.73 -3.27 11.35
C GLY A 88 11.49 -4.77 11.54
N ARG A 89 12.34 -5.62 10.92
CA ARG A 89 12.58 -7.09 11.03
C ARG A 89 11.41 -8.08 11.18
N HIS A 90 10.19 -7.70 11.55
CA HIS A 90 9.03 -8.58 11.73
C HIS A 90 7.75 -7.93 11.19
N LEU A 91 7.61 -7.90 9.86
CA LEU A 91 6.34 -7.60 9.23
C LEU A 91 5.70 -8.88 8.71
N SER A 92 4.51 -9.20 9.20
CA SER A 92 3.64 -10.20 8.58
C SER A 92 2.85 -9.50 7.47
N ILE A 93 3.19 -9.78 6.22
CA ILE A 93 2.45 -9.26 5.06
C ILE A 93 1.28 -10.21 4.82
N CYS A 94 0.10 -9.82 5.27
CA CYS A 94 -1.13 -10.50 4.91
C CYS A 94 -1.63 -9.91 3.60
N GLY A 95 -1.48 -10.65 2.50
CA GLY A 95 -2.05 -10.30 1.20
C GLY A 95 -3.57 -10.42 1.23
N ARG A 96 -4.26 -9.51 1.92
CA ARG A 96 -5.70 -9.34 1.72
C ARG A 96 -5.89 -8.59 0.42
N CYS A 97 -6.33 -9.30 -0.61
CA CYS A 97 -6.90 -8.70 -1.81
C CYS A 97 -8.15 -7.92 -1.41
N ALA A 98 -8.15 -6.60 -1.55
CA ALA A 98 -9.37 -5.85 -1.71
C ALA A 98 -9.62 -5.76 -3.22
N THR A 99 -10.50 -6.61 -3.74
CA THR A 99 -10.99 -6.48 -5.11
C THR A 99 -11.85 -5.22 -5.19
N VAL A 100 -11.37 -4.21 -5.91
CA VAL A 100 -12.22 -3.11 -6.36
C VAL A 100 -13.11 -3.70 -7.46
N SER A 101 -14.28 -4.23 -7.07
CA SER A 101 -15.33 -4.52 -8.04
C SER A 101 -15.78 -3.18 -8.59
N GLY A 102 -15.29 -2.83 -9.77
CA GLY A 102 -15.74 -1.68 -10.51
C GLY A 102 -17.21 -1.89 -10.87
N HIS A 103 -18.12 -1.35 -10.05
CA HIS A 103 -19.48 -1.12 -10.47
C HIS A 103 -19.45 -0.04 -11.57
N LYS A 104 -19.31 -0.50 -12.82
CA LYS A 104 -19.72 0.26 -13.99
C LYS A 104 -21.22 0.54 -13.82
N LYS A 105 -21.57 1.77 -13.44
CA LYS A 105 -22.95 2.26 -13.59
C LYS A 105 -23.14 2.51 -15.09
N ASP A 106 -23.77 1.56 -15.76
CA ASP A 106 -24.47 1.86 -17.00
C ASP A 106 -25.66 2.77 -16.64
N GLY A 107 -25.75 3.92 -17.31
CA GLY A 107 -26.78 4.93 -17.16
C GLY A 107 -26.55 6.08 -18.12
#